data_AF-K8P3V6-F1
#
_entry.id   AF-K8P3V6-F1
#
_cell.length_a   1.000
_cell.length_b   1.000
_cell.length_c   1.000
_cell.angle_alpha   90.00
_cell.angle_beta   90.00
_cell.angle_gamma   90.00
#
_symmetry.space_group_name_H-M   'P 1'
#
loop_
_entity.id
_entity.type
_entity.pdbx_description
1 polymer ?
#
loop_
_entity_poly.entity_id
_entity_poly.type
_entity_poly.pdbx_seq_one_letter_code
_entity_poly.pdbx_strand_id
1 'polypeptide(L)'
;MRSPRKLWRDAGAGGFFTLNIIVGGNVLTALAHPFLLGELLVRGVMSAFDDSVASFFAKPFIELYLATIAAGYLTTIVIGVIGLAKRNLLREAWVLALTPVYWIFLSLAAWRALYQLLTEPYHWEKTEHGLAQTSRMSVGRSQPDGMRDQSD
;
A
#
# COMPACT_ATOMS: atom_id res chain seq x y z
N MET A 1 1.03 16.46 11.13
CA MET A 1 -0.13 17.20 11.70
C MET A 1 0.36 18.53 12.27
N ARG A 2 -0.01 19.68 11.71
CA ARG A 2 0.49 20.99 12.20
C ARG A 2 -0.30 21.57 13.38
N SER A 3 -1.48 21.03 13.69
CA SER A 3 -2.31 21.49 14.83
C SER A 3 -3.18 20.35 15.40
N PRO A 4 -2.62 19.41 16.17
CA PRO A 4 -3.34 18.23 16.69
C PRO A 4 -4.54 18.59 17.57
N ARG A 5 -4.46 19.71 18.31
CA ARG A 5 -5.55 20.22 19.17
C ARG A 5 -6.80 20.65 18.38
N LYS A 6 -6.63 21.16 17.16
CA LYS A 6 -7.76 21.57 16.32
C LYS A 6 -8.50 20.35 15.76
N LEU A 7 -7.75 19.32 15.36
CA LEU A 7 -8.30 18.05 14.89
C LEU A 7 -9.06 17.30 16.00
N TRP A 8 -8.53 17.31 17.22
CA TRP A 8 -9.23 16.75 18.38
C TRP A 8 -10.55 17.45 18.66
N ARG A 9 -10.60 18.78 18.50
CA ARG A 9 -11.80 19.57 18.75
C ARG A 9 -12.85 19.42 17.64
N ASP A 10 -12.41 19.29 16.39
CA ASP A 10 -13.31 19.23 15.23
C ASP A 10 -13.80 17.80 14.94
N ALA A 11 -12.98 16.77 15.19
CA ALA A 11 -13.30 15.36 14.92
C ALA A 11 -13.58 14.51 16.19
N GLY A 12 -13.37 15.09 17.38
CA GLY A 12 -13.43 14.37 18.66
C GLY A 12 -12.29 13.36 18.85
N ALA A 13 -12.23 12.78 20.05
CA ALA A 13 -11.26 11.72 20.35
C ALA A 13 -11.43 10.52 19.39
N GLY A 14 -12.69 10.14 19.08
CA GLY A 14 -12.99 9.04 18.17
C GLY A 14 -12.43 9.24 16.75
N GLY A 15 -12.58 10.43 16.17
CA GLY A 15 -12.05 10.73 14.83
C GLY A 15 -10.52 10.77 14.80
N PHE A 16 -9.89 11.30 15.85
CA PHE A 16 -8.43 11.29 15.98
C PHE A 16 -7.87 9.87 16.07
N PHE A 17 -8.42 9.01 16.95
CA PHE A 17 -7.97 7.63 17.07
C PHE A 17 -8.23 6.83 15.80
N THR A 18 -9.40 6.99 15.16
CA THR A 18 -9.72 6.33 13.89
C THR A 18 -8.70 6.68 12.81
N LEU A 19 -8.34 7.96 12.66
CA LEU A 19 -7.34 8.38 11.69
C LEU A 19 -5.97 7.74 11.97
N ASN A 20 -5.51 7.78 13.22
CA ASN A 20 -4.22 7.21 13.60
C ASN A 20 -4.21 5.67 13.45
N ILE A 21 -5.30 4.99 13.78
CA ILE A 21 -5.43 3.53 13.61
C ILE A 21 -5.48 3.16 12.13
N ILE A 22 -6.18 3.91 11.29
CA ILE A 22 -6.23 3.62 9.85
C ILE A 22 -4.85 3.87 9.21
N VAL A 23 -4.23 5.01 9.47
CA VAL A 23 -2.93 5.35 8.85
C VAL A 23 -1.82 4.50 9.45
N GLY A 24 -1.69 4.52 10.77
CA GLY A 24 -0.67 3.77 11.50
C GLY A 24 -0.86 2.26 11.39
N GLY A 25 -2.10 1.77 11.45
CA GLY A 25 -2.41 0.35 11.29
C GLY A 25 -2.05 -0.18 9.91
N ASN A 26 -2.27 0.59 8.83
CA ASN A 26 -1.82 0.19 7.49
C ASN A 26 -0.29 0.09 7.40
N VAL A 27 0.44 1.07 7.94
CA VAL A 27 1.92 1.05 7.97
C VAL A 27 2.43 -0.11 8.82
N LEU A 28 1.85 -0.31 10.01
CA LEU A 28 2.20 -1.40 10.92
C LEU A 28 1.91 -2.77 10.28
N THR A 29 0.79 -2.90 9.55
CA THR A 29 0.45 -4.12 8.82
C THR A 29 1.48 -4.40 7.72
N ALA A 30 1.90 -3.38 6.96
CA ALA A 30 2.93 -3.54 5.94
C ALA A 30 4.30 -3.94 6.53
N LEU A 31 4.63 -3.47 7.74
CA LEU A 31 5.84 -3.85 8.48
C LEU A 31 5.76 -5.25 9.11
N ALA A 32 4.58 -5.64 9.60
CA ALA A 32 4.34 -6.95 10.20
C ALA A 32 4.24 -8.07 9.15
N HIS A 33 3.72 -7.77 7.97
CA HIS A 33 3.57 -8.72 6.86
C HIS A 33 4.82 -9.55 6.53
N PRO A 34 6.04 -8.99 6.36
CA PRO A 34 7.24 -9.77 6.06
C PRO A 34 7.67 -10.68 7.21
N PHE A 35 7.42 -10.30 8.46
CA PHE A 35 7.66 -11.19 9.61
C PHE A 35 6.68 -12.36 9.59
N LEU A 36 5.40 -12.09 9.36
CA LEU A 36 4.36 -13.13 9.27
C LEU A 36 4.65 -14.11 8.13
N LEU A 37 5.03 -13.60 6.96
CA LEU A 37 5.37 -14.42 5.81
C LEU A 37 6.69 -15.16 6.00
N GLY A 38 7.71 -14.51 6.55
CA GLY A 38 9.00 -15.12 6.84
C GLY A 38 8.89 -16.24 7.86
N GLU A 39 8.13 -16.04 8.94
CA GLU A 39 7.86 -17.07 9.94
C GLU A 39 7.07 -18.24 9.33
N LEU A 40 6.05 -17.96 8.52
CA LEU A 40 5.29 -18.98 7.81
C LEU A 40 6.16 -19.79 6.83
N LEU A 41 7.04 -19.13 6.08
CA LEU A 41 7.96 -19.77 5.13
C LEU A 41 9.01 -20.63 5.83
N VAL A 42 9.74 -20.07 6.80
CA VAL A 42 10.79 -20.80 7.52
C VAL A 42 10.20 -22.02 8.21
N ARG A 43 9.06 -21.87 8.90
CA ARG A 43 8.42 -22.99 9.60
C ARG A 43 7.76 -23.99 8.64
N GLY A 44 7.19 -23.52 7.52
CA GLY A 44 6.64 -24.38 6.49
C GLY A 44 7.71 -25.25 5.81
N VAL A 45 8.87 -24.67 5.51
CA VAL A 45 10.02 -25.42 4.97
C VAL A 45 10.55 -26.39 6.02
N MET A 46 10.74 -25.96 7.27
CA MET A 46 11.23 -26.85 8.34
C MET A 46 10.27 -28.01 8.62
N SER A 47 8.96 -27.80 8.54
CA SER A 47 7.95 -28.86 8.65
C SER A 47 7.96 -29.86 7.49
N ALA A 48 8.51 -29.49 6.33
CA ALA A 48 8.68 -30.41 5.21
C ALA A 48 9.91 -31.32 5.38
N PHE A 49 10.86 -30.95 6.26
CA PHE A 49 12.10 -31.69 6.52
C PHE A 49 12.12 -32.40 7.88
N ASP A 50 11.27 -32.00 8.84
CA ASP A 50 11.25 -32.52 10.21
C ASP A 50 9.81 -32.55 10.78
N ASP A 51 9.31 -33.76 11.10
CA ASP A 51 7.96 -33.99 11.65
C ASP A 51 7.77 -33.40 13.06
N SER A 52 8.86 -33.04 13.76
CA SER A 52 8.78 -32.40 15.10
C SER A 52 8.20 -30.99 15.07
N VAL A 53 8.15 -30.35 13.89
CA VAL A 53 7.59 -29.00 13.69
C VAL A 53 6.06 -28.99 13.65
N ALA A 54 5.41 -30.16 13.71
CA ALA A 54 3.97 -30.29 13.98
C ALA A 54 3.51 -29.49 15.24
N SER A 55 4.45 -29.20 16.15
CA SER A 55 4.25 -28.29 17.29
C SER A 55 3.78 -26.87 16.90
N PHE A 56 4.00 -26.41 15.66
CA PHE A 56 3.52 -25.10 15.20
C PHE A 56 2.00 -25.07 14.99
N PHE A 57 1.42 -26.12 14.39
CA PHE A 57 -0.04 -26.27 14.28
C PHE A 57 -0.69 -26.57 15.65
N ALA A 58 0.09 -27.02 16.64
CA ALA A 58 -0.37 -27.26 18.00
C ALA A 58 -0.37 -26.01 18.89
N LYS A 59 0.15 -24.85 18.43
CA LYS A 59 0.13 -23.62 19.23
C LYS A 59 -1.27 -22.99 19.20
N PRO A 60 -1.81 -22.54 20.36
CA PRO A 60 -3.20 -22.06 20.48
C PRO A 60 -3.55 -20.81 19.65
N PHE A 61 -2.58 -20.13 19.03
CA PHE A 61 -2.79 -18.90 18.27
C PHE A 61 -2.69 -19.08 16.75
N ILE A 62 -2.43 -20.28 16.24
CA ILE A 62 -2.23 -20.53 14.80
C ILE A 62 -3.47 -20.14 13.97
N GLU A 63 -4.66 -20.43 14.49
CA GLU A 63 -5.93 -20.09 13.83
C GLU A 63 -6.07 -18.59 13.66
N LEU A 64 -5.68 -17.80 14.68
CA LEU A 64 -5.69 -16.35 14.61
C LEU A 64 -4.68 -15.82 13.59
N TYR A 65 -3.49 -16.42 13.52
CA TYR A 65 -2.48 -16.07 12.51
C TYR A 65 -2.97 -16.33 11.09
N LEU A 66 -3.49 -17.53 10.82
CA LEU A 66 -4.04 -17.90 9.51
C LEU A 66 -5.25 -17.03 9.15
N ALA A 67 -6.16 -16.81 10.10
CA ALA A 67 -7.33 -15.94 9.90
C ALA A 67 -6.90 -14.50 9.58
N THR A 68 -5.87 -13.97 10.24
CA THR A 68 -5.36 -12.61 9.99
C THR A 68 -4.77 -12.49 8.58
N ILE A 69 -3.94 -13.45 8.17
CA ILE A 69 -3.35 -13.47 6.83
C ILE A 69 -4.45 -13.63 5.77
N ALA A 70 -5.36 -14.60 5.96
CA ALA A 70 -6.46 -14.86 5.04
C ALA A 70 -7.39 -13.64 4.91
N ALA A 71 -7.77 -13.01 6.03
CA ALA A 71 -8.58 -11.81 6.03
C ALA A 71 -7.87 -10.65 5.32
N GLY A 72 -6.58 -10.43 5.56
CA GLY A 72 -5.81 -9.38 4.89
C GLY A 72 -5.76 -9.54 3.37
N TYR A 73 -5.47 -10.75 2.89
CA TYR A 73 -5.48 -11.03 1.44
C TYR A 73 -6.88 -10.93 0.85
N LEU A 74 -7.89 -11.50 1.51
CA LEU A 74 -9.27 -11.47 1.04
C LEU A 74 -9.80 -10.03 0.95
N THR A 75 -9.58 -9.21 1.98
CA THR A 75 -9.95 -7.80 1.97
C THR A 75 -9.26 -7.05 0.84
N THR A 76 -7.96 -7.29 0.61
CA THR A 76 -7.22 -6.64 -0.48
C THR A 76 -7.79 -7.02 -1.85
N ILE A 77 -8.06 -8.31 -2.08
CA ILE A 77 -8.61 -8.81 -3.33
C ILE A 77 -10.02 -8.24 -3.55
N VAL A 78 -10.88 -8.28 -2.53
CA VAL A 78 -12.26 -7.77 -2.62
C VAL A 78 -12.27 -6.28 -2.93
N ILE A 79 -11.46 -5.47 -2.24
CA ILE A 79 -11.36 -4.02 -2.51
C ILE A 79 -10.84 -3.79 -3.93
N GLY A 80 -9.84 -4.55 -4.37
CA GLY A 80 -9.32 -4.46 -5.72
C GLY A 80 -10.36 -4.82 -6.79
N VAL A 81 -11.12 -5.91 -6.60
CA VAL A 81 -12.22 -6.30 -7.49
C VAL A 81 -13.30 -5.22 -7.54
N ILE A 82 -13.72 -4.67 -6.39
CA ILE A 82 -14.70 -3.58 -6.34
C ILE A 82 -14.16 -2.34 -7.07
N GLY A 83 -12.88 -2.02 -6.91
CA GLY A 83 -12.21 -0.93 -7.61
C GLY A 83 -12.19 -1.12 -9.13
N LEU A 84 -11.89 -2.33 -9.60
CA LEU A 84 -11.91 -2.70 -11.02
C LEU A 84 -13.34 -2.69 -11.58
N ALA A 85 -14.31 -3.23 -10.83
CA ALA A 85 -15.73 -3.26 -11.19
C ALA A 85 -16.27 -1.85 -11.37
N LYS A 86 -16.00 -0.95 -10.41
CA LYS A 86 -16.42 0.46 -10.49
C LYS A 86 -15.83 1.20 -11.68
N ARG A 87 -14.69 0.75 -12.21
CA ARG A 87 -14.03 1.36 -13.37
C ARG A 87 -14.35 0.65 -14.69
N ASN A 88 -15.11 -0.45 -14.68
CA ASN A 88 -15.32 -1.35 -15.82
C ASN A 88 -14.03 -2.00 -16.37
N LEU A 89 -12.99 -2.14 -15.52
CA LEU A 89 -11.72 -2.81 -15.84
C LEU A 89 -11.66 -4.24 -15.27
N LEU A 90 -12.76 -4.99 -15.36
CA LEU A 90 -12.79 -6.38 -14.86
C LEU A 90 -11.91 -7.32 -15.68
N ARG A 91 -11.60 -6.95 -16.93
CA ARG A 91 -10.73 -7.73 -17.82
C ARG A 91 -9.29 -7.75 -17.33
N GLU A 92 -8.88 -6.74 -16.57
CA GLU A 92 -7.59 -6.60 -15.92
C GLU A 92 -7.53 -7.27 -14.54
N ALA A 93 -8.55 -8.03 -14.13
CA ALA A 93 -8.58 -8.71 -12.83
C ALA A 93 -7.39 -9.68 -12.63
N TRP A 94 -6.73 -10.12 -13.69
CA TRP A 94 -5.48 -10.90 -13.59
C TRP A 94 -4.40 -10.19 -12.77
N VAL A 95 -4.39 -8.85 -12.76
CA VAL A 95 -3.43 -8.03 -11.99
C VAL A 95 -3.57 -8.30 -10.48
N LEU A 96 -4.74 -8.74 -10.01
CA LEU A 96 -4.93 -9.14 -8.60
C LEU A 96 -4.11 -10.38 -8.24
N ALA A 97 -3.70 -11.21 -9.20
CA ALA A 97 -2.78 -12.32 -8.93
C ALA A 97 -1.37 -11.82 -8.52
N LEU A 98 -1.02 -10.58 -8.89
CA LEU A 98 0.24 -9.93 -8.48
C LEU A 98 0.14 -9.30 -7.08
N THR A 99 -1.01 -9.38 -6.41
CA THR A 99 -1.20 -8.85 -5.05
C THR A 99 -0.13 -9.34 -4.06
N PRO A 100 0.26 -10.63 -4.02
CA PRO A 100 1.32 -11.08 -3.11
C PRO A 100 2.67 -10.43 -3.39
N VAL A 101 3.02 -10.28 -4.68
CA VAL A 101 4.26 -9.60 -5.11
C VAL A 101 4.22 -8.11 -4.73
N TYR A 102 3.07 -7.48 -4.93
CA TYR A 102 2.84 -6.09 -4.52
C TYR A 102 3.02 -5.93 -3.01
N TRP A 103 2.52 -6.84 -2.19
CA TRP A 103 2.70 -6.81 -0.74
C TRP A 103 4.18 -6.90 -0.33
N ILE A 104 4.99 -7.72 -1.00
CA ILE A 104 6.43 -7.80 -0.73
C ILE A 104 7.11 -6.44 -1.00
N PHE A 105 6.81 -5.83 -2.15
CA PHE A 105 7.35 -4.50 -2.48
C PHE A 105 6.85 -3.43 -1.52
N LEU A 106 5.58 -3.50 -1.11
CA LEU A 106 4.99 -2.59 -0.14
C LEU A 106 5.71 -2.69 1.22
N SER A 107 5.99 -3.90 1.68
CA SER A 107 6.76 -4.13 2.91
C SER A 107 8.18 -3.62 2.81
N LEU A 108 8.87 -3.85 1.68
CA LEU A 108 10.22 -3.31 1.46
C LEU A 108 10.23 -1.78 1.49
N ALA A 109 9.25 -1.14 0.84
CA ALA A 109 9.09 0.30 0.86
C ALA A 109 8.79 0.82 2.27
N ALA A 110 7.97 0.11 3.05
CA ALA A 110 7.64 0.46 4.43
C ALA A 110 8.88 0.39 5.35
N TRP A 111 9.71 -0.64 5.22
CA TRP A 111 10.98 -0.75 5.95
C TRP A 111 11.97 0.35 5.57
N ARG A 112 12.10 0.65 4.28
CA ARG A 112 12.94 1.76 3.81
C ARG A 112 12.45 3.09 4.36
N ALA A 113 11.14 3.34 4.32
CA ALA A 113 10.54 4.56 4.86
C ALA A 113 10.74 4.67 6.39
N LEU A 114 10.63 3.55 7.12
CA LEU A 114 10.91 3.51 8.56
C LEU A 114 12.37 3.84 8.85
N TYR A 115 13.30 3.27 8.08
CA TYR A 115 14.72 3.57 8.20
C TYR A 115 15.00 5.05 7.91
N GLN A 116 14.48 5.57 6.80
CA GLN A 116 14.63 6.99 6.42
C GLN A 116 14.03 7.94 7.45
N LEU A 117 12.90 7.57 8.07
CA LEU A 117 12.30 8.35 9.16
C LEU A 117 13.20 8.42 10.40
N LEU A 118 13.95 7.36 10.70
CA LEU A 118 14.85 7.31 11.86
C LEU A 118 16.19 7.99 11.60
N THR A 119 16.78 7.82 10.41
CA THR A 119 18.09 8.41 10.08
C THR A 119 17.98 9.85 9.60
N GLU A 120 16.96 10.16 8.80
CA GLU A 120 16.83 11.45 8.13
C GLU A 120 15.35 11.90 8.07
N PRO A 121 14.74 12.26 9.22
CA PRO A 121 13.30 12.56 9.33
C PRO A 121 12.81 13.73 8.45
N TYR A 122 13.72 14.59 8.00
CA TYR A 122 13.43 15.74 7.15
C TYR A 122 13.89 15.58 5.70
N HIS A 123 14.45 14.42 5.33
CA HIS A 123 14.87 14.17 3.97
C HIS A 123 13.68 13.74 3.13
N TRP A 124 13.35 14.56 2.14
CA TRP A 124 12.30 14.30 1.18
C TRP A 124 12.94 14.04 -0.18
N GLU A 125 12.91 12.80 -0.64
CA GLU A 125 13.29 12.43 -2.01
C GLU A 125 12.22 12.98 -2.97
N LYS A 126 12.43 14.19 -3.48
CA LYS A 126 11.59 14.73 -4.56
C LYS A 126 11.81 13.84 -5.77
N THR A 127 10.73 13.28 -6.31
CA THR A 127 10.79 12.76 -7.68
C THR A 127 10.99 13.95 -8.61
N GLU A 128 12.00 13.87 -9.47
CA GLU A 128 12.26 14.90 -10.48
C GLU A 128 11.02 15.05 -11.37
N HIS A 129 10.26 16.12 -11.16
CA HIS A 129 9.08 16.44 -11.96
C HIS A 129 9.53 17.13 -13.25
N GLY A 130 9.43 16.42 -14.37
CA GLY A 130 9.84 16.95 -15.69
C GLY A 130 9.92 15.87 -16.77
N LEU A 131 10.11 14.61 -16.40
CA LEU A 131 10.18 13.49 -17.34
C LEU A 131 8.84 13.16 -18.05
N ALA A 132 7.73 13.75 -17.62
CA ALA A 132 6.42 13.57 -18.26
C ALA A 132 6.14 14.56 -19.41
N GLN A 133 6.93 15.63 -19.58
CA GLN A 133 6.78 16.55 -20.73
C GLN A 133 7.16 15.90 -22.06
N THR A 134 7.83 14.75 -22.04
CA THR A 134 8.11 13.92 -23.23
C THR A 134 6.99 12.91 -23.52
N SER A 135 5.93 12.87 -22.71
CA SER A 135 4.71 12.14 -23.09
C SER A 135 4.09 12.83 -24.29
N ARG A 136 4.12 12.14 -25.44
CA ARG A 136 3.63 12.56 -26.77
C ARG A 136 2.19 13.10 -26.81
N MET A 137 1.46 13.06 -25.69
CA MET A 137 0.09 13.56 -25.57
C MET A 137 -0.03 15.09 -25.58
N SER A 138 1.05 15.86 -25.38
CA SER A 138 1.00 17.34 -25.43
C SER A 138 1.13 17.92 -26.85
N VAL A 139 1.64 17.14 -27.81
CA VAL A 139 1.97 17.62 -29.17
C VAL A 139 0.72 17.97 -30.00
N GLY A 140 -0.47 17.55 -29.57
CA GLY A 140 -1.72 17.79 -30.31
C GLY A 140 -2.43 19.12 -30.03
N ARG A 141 -1.94 20.00 -29.14
CA ARG A 141 -2.66 21.23 -28.74
C ARG A 141 -2.04 22.55 -29.19
N SER A 142 -0.99 22.52 -30.01
CA SER A 142 -0.44 23.74 -30.60
C SER A 142 -1.25 24.16 -31.83
N GLN A 143 -2.38 24.79 -31.54
CA GLN A 143 -3.22 25.54 -32.48
C GLN A 143 -2.43 26.73 -33.05
N PRO A 144 -2.44 26.98 -34.37
CA PRO A 144 -2.13 28.31 -34.87
C PRO A 144 -3.40 29.17 -34.73
N ASP A 145 -3.50 29.89 -33.61
CA ASP A 145 -4.41 31.03 -33.48
C ASP A 145 -3.81 32.19 -34.27
N GLY A 146 -4.10 32.21 -35.57
CA GLY A 146 -3.70 33.27 -36.48
C GLY A 146 -4.92 33.79 -37.21
N MET A 147 -5.70 34.66 -36.57
CA MET A 147 -6.30 35.85 -37.21
C MET A 147 -7.07 36.67 -36.16
N ARG A 148 -6.38 37.56 -35.46
CA ARG A 148 -7.03 38.77 -34.94
C ARG A 148 -6.24 39.97 -35.37
N ASP A 149 -7.01 40.92 -35.88
CA ASP A 149 -6.72 42.34 -35.99
C ASP A 149 -5.97 42.80 -37.25
N GLN A 150 -6.77 43.19 -38.24
CA GLN A 150 -6.46 44.21 -39.24
C GLN A 150 -7.73 44.56 -40.01
N SER A 151 -8.41 45.64 -39.60
CA SER A 151 -8.96 46.66 -40.51
C SER A 151 -9.69 47.72 -39.69
N ASP A 152 -8.96 48.79 -39.38
CA ASP A 152 -9.49 50.16 -39.48
C ASP A 152 -9.96 50.45 -40.92
#